data_AF-A0A6P3W1P0-F1
#
_entry.id   AF-A0A6P3W1P0-F1
#
_cell.length_a   1.000
_cell.length_b   1.000
_cell.length_c   1.000
_cell.angle_alpha   90.00
_cell.angle_beta   90.00
_cell.angle_gamma   90.00
#
_symmetry.space_group_name_H-M   'P 1'
#
loop_
_entity.id
_entity.type
_entity.pdbx_description
1 polymer ?
#
loop_
_entity_poly.entity_id
_entity_poly.type
_entity_poly.pdbx_seq_one_letter_code
_entity_poly.pdbx_strand_id
1 'polypeptide(L)' 'MSDNNPVKQEVQTFDKKCLKKTSTAEKNNLPTKEDIEAEKKAVAESK' A
#
# COMPACT_ATOMS: atom_id res chain seq x y z
N MET A 1 0.59 -6.71 35.32
CA MET A 1 1.21 -6.35 34.03
C MET A 1 0.91 -4.88 33.78
N SER A 2 1.74 -3.98 34.32
CA SER A 2 1.65 -2.57 33.98
C SER A 2 2.79 -2.31 33.00
N ASP A 3 2.48 -2.45 31.72
CA ASP A 3 3.40 -2.15 30.63
C ASP A 3 3.66 -0.65 30.59
N ASN A 4 4.47 -0.17 31.53
CA ASN A 4 5.00 1.19 31.62
C ASN A 4 6.08 1.36 30.55
N ASN A 5 5.70 1.08 29.30
CA ASN A 5 6.57 1.18 28.15
C ASN A 5 6.51 2.64 27.65
N PRO A 6 7.60 3.42 27.81
CA PRO A 6 7.65 4.83 27.43
C PRO A 6 7.26 5.07 25.97
N VAL A 7 7.46 4.07 25.11
CA VAL A 7 7.04 4.08 23.70
C VAL A 7 5.54 4.32 23.54
N LYS A 8 4.69 3.85 24.45
CA LYS A 8 3.22 4.02 24.34
C LYS A 8 2.81 5.48 24.50
N GLN A 9 3.47 6.23 25.39
CA GLN A 9 3.20 7.65 25.60
C GLN A 9 3.70 8.48 24.43
N GLU A 10 4.88 8.17 23.90
CA GLU A 10 5.42 8.84 22.72
C GLU A 10 4.53 8.66 21.49
N VAL A 11 3.98 7.46 21.28
CA VAL A 11 3.02 7.23 20.18
C VAL A 11 1.71 8.03 20.37
N GLN A 12 1.27 8.26 21.62
CA GLN A 12 0.06 9.05 21.89
C GLN A 12 0.26 10.55 21.62
N THR A 13 1.45 11.09 21.89
CA THR A 13 1.75 12.53 21.77
C THR A 13 2.48 12.91 20.48
N PHE A 14 2.87 11.93 19.66
CA PHE A 14 3.61 12.15 18.42
C PHE A 14 2.83 13.01 17.41
N ASP A 15 3.45 14.11 16.97
CA ASP A 15 2.88 15.00 15.96
C ASP A 15 3.05 14.42 14.55
N LYS A 16 1.93 14.03 13.95
CA LYS A 16 1.85 13.52 12.57
C LYS A 16 2.33 14.53 11.52
N LYS A 17 2.45 15.82 11.86
CA LYS A 17 3.01 16.85 10.97
C LYS A 17 4.53 16.73 10.81
N CYS A 18 5.22 16.09 11.74
CA CYS A 18 6.64 15.76 11.64
C CYS A 18 6.92 14.58 10.69
N LEU A 19 5.89 13.89 10.20
CA LEU A 19 6.04 12.84 9.19
C LEU A 19 6.37 13.49 7.84
N LYS A 20 7.42 12.99 7.19
CA LYS A 20 7.76 13.38 5.82
C LYS A 20 6.59 13.07 4.91
N LYS A 21 6.21 14.03 4.06
CA LYS A 21 5.20 13.82 3.02
C LYS A 21 5.74 12.73 2.08
N THR A 22 5.09 11.58 2.10
CA THR A 22 5.40 10.48 1.20
C THR A 22 4.22 10.28 0.25
N SER A 23 4.50 10.10 -1.03
CA SER A 23 3.49 9.77 -2.03
C SER A 23 3.26 8.26 -1.97
N THR A 24 2.22 7.83 -1.26
CA THR A 24 1.84 6.42 -1.22
C THR A 24 1.27 6.04 -2.58
N ALA A 25 2.04 5.31 -3.38
CA ALA A 25 1.55 4.71 -4.61
C ALA A 25 0.68 3.51 -4.26
N GLU A 26 -0.64 3.71 -4.23
CA GLU A 26 -1.62 2.62 -4.13
C GLU A 26 -1.54 1.80 -5.42
N LYS A 27 -0.79 0.68 -5.37
CA LYS A 27 -0.69 -0.28 -6.48
C LYS A 27 -1.94 -1.17 -6.58
N ASN A 28 -3.11 -0.56 -6.49
CA ASN A 28 -4.41 -1.21 -6.69
C ASN A 28 -5.10 -0.64 -7.93
N ASN A 29 -4.30 -0.23 -8.92
CA ASN A 29 -4.83 0.13 -10.22
C ASN A 29 -5.38 -1.13 -10.87
N LEU A 30 -6.67 -1.13 -11.19
CA LEU A 30 -7.26 -2.17 -12.02
C LEU A 30 -6.44 -2.28 -13.32
N PRO A 31 -6.19 -3.50 -13.81
CA PRO A 31 -5.52 -3.68 -15.09
C PRO A 31 -6.25 -2.85 -16.15
N THR A 32 -5.49 -2.18 -17.02
CA THR A 32 -6.07 -1.39 -18.09
C THR A 32 -6.75 -2.31 -19.10
N LYS A 33 -7.62 -1.76 -19.96
CA LYS A 33 -8.29 -2.55 -21.00
C LYS A 33 -7.28 -3.27 -21.91
N GLU A 34 -6.13 -2.63 -22.14
CA GLU A 34 -5.02 -3.16 -22.92
C GLU A 34 -4.36 -4.37 -22.24
N ASP A 35 -4.13 -4.31 -20.92
CA ASP A 35 -3.62 -5.42 -20.13
C ASP A 35 -4.58 -6.63 -20.15
N ILE A 36 -5.89 -6.37 -20.04
CA ILE A 36 -6.93 -7.41 -20.06
C ILE A 36 -7.02 -8.09 -21.43
N GLU A 37 -6.91 -7.33 -22.53
CA GLU A 37 -6.90 -7.90 -23.88
C GLU A 37 -5.63 -8.69 -24.17
N ALA A 38 -4.48 -8.22 -23.68
CA ALA A 38 -3.21 -8.93 -23.79
C ALA A 38 -3.27 -10.28 -23.05
N GLU A 39 -3.77 -10.34 -21.82
CA GLU A 39 -3.95 -11.60 -21.10
C GLU A 39 -4.93 -12.53 -21.80
N LYS A 40 -6.05 -12.02 -22.33
CA LYS A 40 -7.01 -12.84 -23.10
C LYS A 40 -6.37 -13.48 -24.34
N LYS A 41 -5.52 -12.75 -25.07
CA LYS A 41 -4.81 -13.28 -26.24
C LYS A 41 -3.72 -14.29 -25.83
N ALA A 42 -2.95 -13.99 -24.79
CA ALA A 42 -1.91 -14.88 -24.29
C ALA A 42 -2.47 -16.23 -23.78
N VAL A 43 -3.64 -16.22 -23.14
CA VAL A 43 -4.35 -17.45 -22.73
C VAL A 43 -4.85 -18.27 -23.93
N ALA A 44 -5.14 -17.63 -25.07
CA ALA A 44 -5.60 -18.30 -26.27
C ALA A 44 -4.47 -18.95 -27.10
N GLU A 45 -3.23 -18.42 -27.02
CA GLU A 45 -2.07 -18.95 -27.76
C GLU A 45 -1.27 -20.01 -27.01
N SER A 46 -1.60 -20.32 -25.74
CA SER A 46 -0.96 -21.41 -24.97
C SER A 46 -1.79 -22.70 -24.91
N LYS A 47 -2.70 -22.92 -25.86
CA LYS A 47 -3.43 -24.19 -26.00
C LYS A 47 -2.78 -25.13 -27.02
#